data_AF-A0A8G2J5V5-F1
#
_entry.id   AF-A0A8G2J5V5-F1
#
_cell.length_a   1.000
_cell.length_b   1.000
_cell.length_c   1.000
_cell.angle_alpha   90.00
_cell.angle_beta   90.00
_cell.angle_gamma   90.00
#
_symmetry.space_group_name_H-M   'P 1'
#
loop_
_entity.id
_entity.type
_entity.pdbx_description
1 polymer ?
#
loop_
_entity_poly.entity_id
_entity_poly.type
_entity_poly.pdbx_seq_one_letter_code
_entity_poly.pdbx_strand_id
1 'polypeptide(L)'
;MDLATVLLLHKSSFIVGAICFFYVRWRSGTTPGLGVLAVGFALLAIASTLAGWDESLHMSDNARTFWSFALGANGYGLMTVGLFGLSRRQNSLRDWWPLLLPVILMLSAAITPWYLNNELRASVFNGSAAILLALSGFVIARDFFNERLTARLGLSASIWVATSLSALVVVGFIFPDDAPLPPRYAFFLLIICHFAVALFVLVLVQERTEEKLIRLANTDMLTGIPNRQHFFNSLPKCLAPGDAFVLIDIDLFKRVNDMYGHDKGDVVLTNVARTIARSAPSSCVFGRLGGEEFSLFLRGQTQSSAFALAERIREAVNAVSLVFEGNQVSPSVSAGVALWEAGLTEQDVQKRADQALYIAKNKGRNRVELFSSVGLTSSVLAPEPLPARAG
;
A
#
# COMPACT_ATOMS: atom_id res chain seq x y z
N MET A 1 -35.80 -17.90 12.73
CA MET A 1 -35.81 -16.50 12.27
C MET A 1 -36.98 -16.34 11.32
N ASP A 2 -37.82 -15.36 11.59
CA ASP A 2 -38.88 -14.94 10.69
C ASP A 2 -38.30 -14.14 9.51
N LEU A 3 -39.03 -14.13 8.40
CA LEU A 3 -38.61 -13.59 7.11
C LEU A 3 -38.40 -12.07 7.13
N ALA A 4 -39.22 -11.37 7.93
CA ALA A 4 -39.10 -9.94 8.13
C ALA A 4 -37.74 -9.57 8.76
N THR A 5 -37.27 -10.35 9.75
CA THR A 5 -35.95 -10.17 10.34
C THR A 5 -34.83 -10.40 9.32
N VAL A 6 -34.91 -11.44 8.48
CA VAL A 6 -33.89 -11.72 7.45
C VAL A 6 -33.81 -10.58 6.43
N LEU A 7 -34.95 -10.10 5.94
CA LEU A 7 -35.01 -8.98 4.99
C LEU A 7 -34.51 -7.66 5.60
N LEU A 8 -34.81 -7.43 6.89
CA LEU A 8 -34.31 -6.27 7.61
C LEU A 8 -32.78 -6.29 7.73
N LEU A 9 -32.20 -7.44 8.11
CA LEU A 9 -30.75 -7.61 8.19
C LEU A 9 -30.09 -7.43 6.81
N HIS A 10 -30.73 -7.95 5.76
CA HIS A 10 -30.19 -7.87 4.40
C HIS A 10 -30.05 -6.42 3.91
N LYS A 11 -31.13 -5.63 3.95
CA LYS A 11 -31.08 -4.22 3.52
C LYS A 11 -30.19 -3.38 4.43
N SER A 12 -30.17 -3.64 5.73
CA SER A 12 -29.30 -2.91 6.67
C SER A 12 -27.82 -3.13 6.37
N SER A 13 -27.42 -4.37 6.05
CA SER A 13 -26.05 -4.69 5.64
C SER A 13 -25.60 -3.88 4.42
N PHE A 14 -26.46 -3.79 3.40
CA PHE A 14 -26.15 -3.01 2.20
C PHE A 14 -26.11 -1.51 2.44
N ILE A 15 -27.03 -0.97 3.25
CA ILE A 15 -27.05 0.46 3.61
C ILE A 15 -25.75 0.84 4.33
N VAL A 16 -25.34 0.04 5.33
CA VAL A 16 -24.09 0.27 6.07
C VAL A 16 -22.89 0.22 5.12
N GLY A 17 -22.82 -0.79 4.24
CA GLY A 17 -21.77 -0.89 3.23
C GLY A 17 -21.71 0.34 2.30
N ALA A 18 -22.86 0.79 1.78
CA ALA A 18 -22.95 1.97 0.91
C ALA A 18 -22.47 3.25 1.59
N ILE A 19 -22.90 3.50 2.84
CA ILE A 19 -22.50 4.68 3.62
C ILE A 19 -21.00 4.63 3.90
N CYS A 20 -20.46 3.49 4.33
CA CYS A 20 -19.03 3.34 4.61
C CYS A 20 -18.18 3.58 3.37
N PHE A 21 -18.56 3.00 2.22
CA PHE A 21 -17.86 3.24 0.96
C PHE A 21 -17.95 4.69 0.51
N PHE A 22 -19.12 5.33 0.61
CA PHE A 22 -19.26 6.73 0.28
C PHE A 22 -18.37 7.61 1.18
N TYR A 23 -18.38 7.39 2.48
CA TYR A 23 -17.58 8.13 3.46
C TYR A 23 -16.07 7.99 3.17
N VAL A 24 -15.58 6.77 2.97
CA VAL A 24 -14.16 6.53 2.66
C VAL A 24 -13.80 7.14 1.30
N ARG A 25 -14.68 7.06 0.29
CA ARG A 25 -14.48 7.69 -1.03
C ARG A 25 -14.39 9.21 -0.93
N TRP A 26 -15.21 9.83 -0.08
CA TRP A 26 -15.17 11.27 0.15
C TRP A 26 -13.86 11.67 0.84
N ARG A 27 -13.46 10.95 1.89
CA ARG A 27 -12.22 11.25 2.62
C ARG A 27 -10.96 11.00 1.79
N SER A 28 -10.92 9.94 1.00
CA SER A 28 -9.71 9.55 0.24
C SER A 28 -9.57 10.24 -1.12
N GLY A 29 -10.64 10.85 -1.64
CA GLY A 29 -10.65 11.66 -2.86
C GLY A 29 -10.54 10.89 -4.18
N THR A 30 -9.75 9.81 -4.24
CA THR A 30 -9.37 9.17 -5.52
C THR A 30 -9.33 7.64 -5.51
N THR A 31 -9.74 6.93 -4.45
CA THR A 31 -9.72 5.46 -4.45
C THR A 31 -10.62 4.90 -5.57
N PRO A 32 -10.05 4.27 -6.63
CA PRO A 32 -10.83 3.79 -7.75
C PRO A 32 -11.80 2.68 -7.33
N GLY A 33 -12.93 2.55 -8.04
CA GLY A 33 -13.97 1.56 -7.74
C GLY A 33 -14.86 1.84 -6.53
N LEU A 34 -14.36 2.51 -5.48
CA LEU A 34 -15.09 2.66 -4.21
C LEU A 34 -16.41 3.44 -4.33
N GLY A 35 -16.45 4.46 -5.19
CA GLY A 35 -17.69 5.19 -5.49
C GLY A 35 -18.71 4.32 -6.23
N VAL A 36 -18.26 3.47 -7.15
CA VAL A 36 -19.13 2.54 -7.88
C VAL A 36 -19.67 1.45 -6.94
N LEU A 37 -18.83 0.96 -6.01
CA LEU A 37 -19.27 0.06 -4.94
C LEU A 37 -20.36 0.68 -4.07
N ALA A 38 -20.22 1.95 -3.67
CA ALA A 38 -21.23 2.65 -2.88
C ALA A 38 -22.58 2.69 -3.61
N VAL A 39 -22.59 3.00 -4.91
CA VAL A 39 -23.81 3.00 -5.73
C VAL A 39 -24.37 1.58 -5.88
N GLY A 40 -23.53 0.57 -6.14
CA GLY A 40 -23.97 -0.83 -6.25
C GLY A 40 -24.64 -1.35 -4.98
N PHE A 41 -24.03 -1.08 -3.81
CA PHE A 41 -24.62 -1.43 -2.51
C PHE A 41 -25.92 -0.66 -2.24
N ALA A 42 -26.00 0.63 -2.61
CA ALA A 42 -27.24 1.39 -2.50
C ALA A 42 -28.37 0.81 -3.36
N LEU A 43 -28.08 0.39 -4.60
CA LEU A 43 -29.04 -0.28 -5.47
C LEU A 43 -29.52 -1.62 -4.88
N LEU A 44 -28.61 -2.42 -4.31
CA LEU A 44 -28.95 -3.67 -3.63
C LEU A 44 -29.85 -3.44 -2.40
N ALA A 45 -29.60 -2.38 -1.63
CA ALA A 45 -30.45 -1.99 -0.50
C ALA A 45 -31.87 -1.61 -0.95
N ILE A 46 -31.99 -0.79 -2.01
CA ILE A 46 -33.29 -0.38 -2.57
C ILE A 46 -34.03 -1.61 -3.12
N ALA A 47 -33.34 -2.46 -3.87
CA ALA A 47 -33.89 -3.70 -4.41
C ALA A 47 -34.43 -4.63 -3.31
N SER A 48 -33.63 -4.85 -2.26
CA SER A 48 -34.05 -5.68 -1.11
C SER A 48 -35.22 -5.07 -0.35
N THR A 49 -35.34 -3.73 -0.32
CA THR A 49 -36.44 -3.05 0.36
C THR A 49 -37.75 -3.20 -0.43
N LEU A 50 -37.69 -3.05 -1.75
CA LEU A 50 -38.83 -3.27 -2.63
C LEU A 50 -39.31 -4.72 -2.58
N ALA A 51 -38.38 -5.69 -2.61
CA ALA A 51 -38.71 -7.11 -2.52
C ALA A 51 -39.41 -7.47 -1.19
N GLY A 52 -38.96 -6.89 -0.07
CA GLY A 52 -39.57 -7.15 1.24
C GLY A 52 -40.97 -6.54 1.43
N TRP A 53 -41.29 -5.46 0.72
CA TRP A 53 -42.62 -4.85 0.79
C TRP A 53 -43.69 -5.72 0.13
N ASP A 54 -43.39 -6.30 -1.03
CA ASP A 54 -44.31 -7.20 -1.73
C ASP A 54 -44.71 -8.40 -0.85
N GLU A 55 -43.80 -8.87 0.00
CA GLU A 55 -44.04 -9.99 0.91
C GLU A 55 -44.90 -9.60 2.12
N SER A 56 -44.65 -8.42 2.69
CA SER A 56 -45.34 -7.90 3.89
C SER A 56 -46.80 -7.47 3.66
N LEU A 57 -47.15 -7.04 2.45
CA LEU A 57 -48.48 -6.53 2.11
C LEU A 57 -49.39 -7.57 1.46
N HIS A 58 -48.89 -8.78 1.17
CA HIS A 58 -49.59 -9.84 0.42
C HIS A 58 -50.22 -9.36 -0.91
N MET A 59 -49.73 -8.25 -1.46
CA MET A 59 -50.15 -7.66 -2.72
C MET A 59 -48.90 -7.46 -3.56
N SER A 60 -48.64 -8.37 -4.51
CA SER A 60 -47.53 -8.19 -5.44
C SER A 60 -47.91 -7.16 -6.50
N ASP A 61 -47.19 -6.06 -6.56
CA ASP A 61 -47.28 -5.12 -7.68
C ASP A 61 -46.24 -5.53 -8.72
N ASN A 62 -46.69 -5.86 -9.93
CA ASN A 62 -45.82 -6.24 -11.04
C ASN A 62 -44.71 -5.22 -11.26
N ALA A 63 -45.00 -3.92 -11.08
CA ALA A 63 -44.01 -2.86 -11.22
C ALA A 63 -42.93 -2.93 -10.13
N ARG A 64 -43.30 -3.15 -8.86
CA ARG A 64 -42.33 -3.28 -7.76
C ARG A 64 -41.48 -4.53 -7.88
N THR A 65 -42.08 -5.64 -8.28
CA THR A 65 -41.38 -6.90 -8.52
C THR A 65 -40.37 -6.76 -9.68
N PHE A 66 -40.73 -6.04 -10.75
CA PHE A 66 -39.81 -5.72 -11.84
C PHE A 66 -38.62 -4.87 -11.34
N TRP A 67 -38.91 -3.77 -10.64
CA TRP A 67 -37.87 -2.85 -10.17
C TRP A 67 -36.96 -3.46 -9.10
N SER A 68 -37.48 -4.30 -8.22
CA SER A 68 -36.66 -5.01 -7.23
C SER A 68 -35.64 -5.94 -7.92
N PHE A 69 -36.07 -6.70 -8.92
CA PHE A 69 -35.19 -7.54 -9.73
C PHE A 69 -34.16 -6.70 -10.50
N ALA A 70 -34.62 -5.69 -11.23
CA ALA A 70 -33.78 -4.86 -12.10
C ALA A 70 -32.68 -4.12 -11.31
N LEU A 71 -33.05 -3.46 -10.21
CA LEU A 71 -32.11 -2.73 -9.37
C LEU A 71 -31.14 -3.69 -8.68
N GLY A 72 -31.61 -4.86 -8.24
CA GLY A 72 -30.75 -5.84 -7.58
C GLY A 72 -29.70 -6.43 -8.53
N ALA A 73 -30.11 -6.83 -9.74
CA ALA A 73 -29.19 -7.37 -10.74
C ALA A 73 -28.14 -6.34 -11.16
N ASN A 74 -28.56 -5.09 -11.42
CA ASN A 74 -27.63 -4.00 -11.73
C ASN A 74 -26.73 -3.62 -10.54
N GLY A 75 -27.23 -3.76 -9.31
CA GLY A 75 -26.45 -3.59 -8.09
C GLY A 75 -25.26 -4.55 -8.00
N TYR A 76 -25.45 -5.84 -8.31
CA TYR A 76 -24.34 -6.80 -8.44
C TYR A 76 -23.37 -6.43 -9.57
N GLY A 77 -23.89 -5.96 -10.71
CA GLY A 77 -23.06 -5.52 -11.82
C GLY A 77 -22.15 -4.35 -11.43
N LEU A 78 -22.70 -3.33 -10.78
CA LEU A 78 -21.93 -2.20 -10.25
C LEU A 78 -20.96 -2.64 -9.15
N MET A 79 -21.34 -3.60 -8.31
CA MET A 79 -20.43 -4.17 -7.32
C MET A 79 -19.21 -4.80 -8.00
N THR A 80 -19.39 -5.59 -9.07
CA THR A 80 -18.28 -6.17 -9.84
C THR A 80 -17.39 -5.09 -10.48
N VAL A 81 -17.98 -4.07 -11.12
CA VAL A 81 -17.22 -2.95 -11.69
C VAL A 81 -16.42 -2.22 -10.61
N GLY A 82 -17.02 -2.01 -9.44
CA GLY A 82 -16.37 -1.42 -8.29
C GLY A 82 -15.20 -2.25 -7.76
N LEU A 83 -15.36 -3.57 -7.66
CA LEU A 83 -14.27 -4.49 -7.26
C LEU A 83 -13.15 -4.55 -8.30
N PHE A 84 -13.47 -4.47 -9.60
CA PHE A 84 -12.47 -4.35 -10.66
C PHE A 84 -11.65 -3.08 -10.51
N GLY A 85 -12.31 -1.93 -10.33
CA GLY A 85 -11.63 -0.66 -10.15
C GLY A 85 -10.74 -0.65 -8.90
N LEU A 86 -11.23 -1.25 -7.81
CA LEU A 86 -10.46 -1.38 -6.56
C LEU A 86 -9.26 -2.32 -6.69
N SER A 87 -9.39 -3.43 -7.42
CA SER A 87 -8.31 -4.41 -7.60
C SER A 87 -7.24 -3.92 -8.56
N ARG A 88 -7.66 -3.36 -9.70
CA ARG A 88 -6.78 -2.87 -10.78
C ARG A 88 -6.25 -1.46 -10.51
N ARG A 89 -6.75 -0.77 -9.47
CA ARG A 89 -6.36 0.59 -9.07
C ARG A 89 -6.56 1.63 -10.19
N GLN A 90 -7.59 1.45 -11.01
CA GLN A 90 -7.95 2.37 -12.09
C GLN A 90 -9.46 2.34 -12.37
N ASN A 91 -10.02 3.43 -12.87
CA ASN A 91 -11.39 3.45 -13.39
C ASN A 91 -11.32 3.46 -14.92
N SER A 92 -11.32 2.30 -15.56
CA SER A 92 -11.34 2.21 -17.02
C SER A 92 -12.75 1.97 -17.53
N LEU A 93 -13.16 2.65 -18.61
CA LEU A 93 -14.43 2.37 -19.29
C LEU A 93 -14.52 0.92 -19.78
N ARG A 94 -13.37 0.28 -20.05
CA ARG A 94 -13.31 -1.14 -20.43
C ARG A 94 -13.76 -2.08 -19.32
N ASP A 95 -13.76 -1.64 -18.06
CA ASP A 95 -14.12 -2.46 -16.90
C ASP A 95 -15.64 -2.48 -16.65
N TRP A 96 -16.45 -1.77 -17.46
CA TRP A 96 -17.91 -1.67 -17.29
C TRP A 96 -18.71 -2.78 -17.98
N TRP A 97 -18.07 -3.62 -18.79
CA TRP A 97 -18.72 -4.73 -19.50
C TRP A 97 -19.52 -5.71 -18.59
N PRO A 98 -19.20 -5.94 -17.30
CA PRO A 98 -20.02 -6.81 -16.44
C PRO A 98 -21.47 -6.34 -16.30
N LEU A 99 -21.76 -5.06 -16.53
CA LEU A 99 -23.13 -4.54 -16.53
C LEU A 99 -23.97 -5.02 -17.72
N LEU A 100 -23.37 -5.55 -18.78
CA LEU A 100 -24.11 -6.07 -19.93
C LEU A 100 -25.07 -7.19 -19.50
N LEU A 101 -24.63 -8.09 -18.63
CA LEU A 101 -25.45 -9.20 -18.14
C LEU A 101 -26.74 -8.72 -17.43
N PRO A 102 -26.68 -7.92 -16.35
CA PRO A 102 -27.89 -7.47 -15.68
C PRO A 102 -28.76 -6.52 -16.53
N VAL A 103 -28.16 -5.74 -17.43
CA VAL A 103 -28.93 -4.90 -18.36
C VAL A 103 -29.72 -5.75 -19.35
N ILE A 104 -29.13 -6.81 -19.92
CA ILE A 104 -29.83 -7.74 -20.80
C ILE A 104 -30.98 -8.43 -20.07
N LEU A 105 -30.76 -8.86 -18.82
CA LEU A 105 -31.80 -9.49 -18.00
C LEU A 105 -32.94 -8.52 -17.64
N MET A 106 -32.62 -7.25 -17.40
CA MET A 106 -33.62 -6.20 -17.17
C MET A 106 -34.48 -5.97 -18.42
N LEU A 107 -33.84 -5.87 -19.60
CA LEU A 107 -34.54 -5.69 -20.87
C LEU A 107 -35.42 -6.90 -21.21
N SER A 108 -34.94 -8.12 -20.95
CA SER A 108 -35.76 -9.32 -21.16
C SER A 108 -36.98 -9.32 -20.23
N ALA A 109 -36.82 -9.00 -18.94
CA ALA A 109 -37.92 -8.88 -17.99
C ALA A 109 -38.93 -7.77 -18.37
N ALA A 110 -38.49 -6.70 -19.05
CA ALA A 110 -39.38 -5.64 -19.50
C ALA A 110 -40.30 -6.08 -20.65
N ILE A 111 -39.84 -7.01 -21.47
CA ILE A 111 -40.56 -7.48 -22.67
C ILE A 111 -41.37 -8.76 -22.37
N THR A 112 -40.96 -9.54 -21.37
CA THR A 112 -41.55 -10.86 -21.08
C THR A 112 -41.84 -11.05 -19.59
N PRO A 113 -43.00 -11.65 -19.22
CA PRO A 113 -43.46 -11.70 -17.83
C PRO A 113 -42.80 -12.80 -16.97
N TRP A 114 -41.68 -13.39 -17.41
CA TRP A 114 -41.05 -14.51 -16.69
C TRP A 114 -40.62 -14.15 -15.28
N TYR A 115 -40.31 -12.87 -15.03
CA TYR A 115 -39.92 -12.36 -13.71
C TYR A 115 -41.07 -12.40 -12.68
N LEU A 116 -42.32 -12.58 -13.12
CA LEU A 116 -43.47 -12.77 -12.23
C LEU A 116 -43.48 -14.18 -11.63
N ASN A 117 -42.87 -15.17 -12.28
CA ASN A 117 -42.65 -16.47 -11.68
C ASN A 117 -41.51 -16.37 -10.66
N ASN A 118 -41.83 -16.62 -9.38
CA ASN A 118 -40.90 -16.44 -8.27
C ASN A 118 -39.66 -17.35 -8.38
N GLU A 119 -39.84 -18.62 -8.74
CA GLU A 119 -38.74 -19.59 -8.87
C GLU A 119 -37.81 -19.22 -10.01
N LEU A 120 -38.37 -18.89 -11.17
CA LEU A 120 -37.60 -18.48 -12.34
C LEU A 120 -36.85 -17.16 -12.08
N ARG A 121 -37.52 -16.17 -11.49
CA ARG A 121 -36.92 -14.90 -11.08
C ARG A 121 -35.76 -15.13 -10.11
N ALA A 122 -35.97 -15.92 -9.06
CA ALA A 122 -34.96 -16.21 -8.05
C ALA A 122 -33.74 -16.95 -8.63
N SER A 123 -33.99 -17.93 -9.52
CA SER A 123 -32.93 -18.67 -10.21
C SER A 123 -32.09 -17.77 -11.12
N VAL A 124 -32.74 -16.92 -11.94
CA VAL A 124 -32.02 -15.99 -12.83
C VAL A 124 -31.25 -14.96 -12.02
N PHE A 125 -31.84 -14.42 -10.96
CA PHE A 125 -31.18 -13.46 -10.07
C PHE A 125 -29.92 -14.05 -9.43
N ASN A 126 -30.03 -15.21 -8.76
CA ASN A 126 -28.91 -15.85 -8.08
C ASN A 126 -27.86 -16.39 -9.06
N GLY A 127 -28.27 -16.88 -10.23
CA GLY A 127 -27.34 -17.29 -11.29
C GLY A 127 -26.52 -16.11 -11.81
N SER A 128 -27.17 -14.96 -12.06
CA SER A 128 -26.48 -13.74 -12.47
C SER A 128 -25.52 -13.21 -11.38
N ALA A 129 -25.95 -13.24 -10.12
CA ALA A 129 -25.11 -12.86 -8.98
C ALA A 129 -23.89 -13.79 -8.85
N ALA A 130 -24.07 -15.11 -8.98
CA ALA A 130 -22.98 -16.08 -8.94
C ALA A 130 -21.93 -15.81 -10.03
N ILE A 131 -22.35 -15.54 -11.28
CA ILE A 131 -21.44 -15.20 -12.37
C ILE A 131 -20.64 -13.92 -12.06
N LEU A 132 -21.32 -12.87 -11.62
CA LEU A 132 -20.71 -11.57 -11.32
C LEU A 132 -19.76 -11.62 -10.11
N LEU A 133 -20.13 -12.39 -9.08
CA LEU A 133 -19.28 -12.66 -7.93
C LEU A 133 -18.06 -13.50 -8.33
N ALA A 134 -18.23 -14.57 -9.12
CA ALA A 134 -17.12 -15.39 -9.61
C ALA A 134 -16.09 -14.57 -10.39
N LEU A 135 -16.56 -13.68 -11.29
CA LEU A 135 -15.70 -12.75 -12.02
C LEU A 135 -14.91 -11.84 -11.07
N SER A 136 -15.56 -11.32 -10.04
CA SER A 136 -14.93 -10.49 -9.03
C SER A 136 -13.89 -11.26 -8.22
N GLY A 137 -14.23 -12.47 -7.78
CA GLY A 137 -13.35 -13.36 -7.02
C GLY A 137 -12.11 -13.75 -7.81
N PHE A 138 -12.27 -14.06 -9.10
CA PHE A 138 -11.15 -14.35 -9.99
C PHE A 138 -10.18 -13.16 -10.12
N VAL A 139 -10.68 -11.94 -10.34
CA VAL A 139 -9.83 -10.75 -10.47
C VAL A 139 -9.10 -10.44 -9.16
N ILE A 140 -9.78 -10.50 -8.02
CA ILE A 140 -9.17 -10.25 -6.71
C ILE A 140 -8.09 -11.30 -6.40
N ALA A 141 -8.36 -12.57 -6.68
CA ALA A 141 -7.42 -13.68 -6.47
C ALA A 141 -6.20 -13.58 -7.39
N ARG A 142 -6.41 -13.30 -8.69
CA ARG A 142 -5.33 -13.13 -9.67
C ARG A 142 -4.40 -11.98 -9.27
N ASP A 143 -4.95 -10.85 -8.85
CA ASP A 143 -4.18 -9.66 -8.54
C ASP A 143 -3.45 -9.74 -7.18
N PHE A 144 -3.65 -10.80 -6.38
CA PHE A 144 -2.87 -11.06 -5.17
C PHE A 144 -1.36 -11.20 -5.45
N PHE A 145 -0.99 -11.76 -6.60
CA PHE A 145 0.43 -11.88 -6.97
C PHE A 145 1.09 -10.54 -7.31
N ASN A 146 0.29 -9.55 -7.72
CA ASN A 146 0.77 -8.20 -8.00
C ASN A 146 0.84 -7.34 -6.72
N GLU A 147 -0.08 -7.57 -5.78
CA GLU A 147 -0.18 -6.83 -4.51
C GLU A 147 -0.49 -7.80 -3.38
N ARG A 148 0.53 -8.16 -2.59
CA ARG A 148 0.45 -9.18 -1.54
C ARG A 148 -0.15 -8.65 -0.23
N LEU A 149 -1.37 -8.16 -0.30
CA LEU A 149 -2.15 -7.73 0.87
C LEU A 149 -2.95 -8.89 1.44
N THR A 150 -2.89 -9.07 2.77
CA THR A 150 -3.61 -10.14 3.49
C THR A 150 -5.12 -10.00 3.35
N ALA A 151 -5.65 -8.77 3.33
CA ALA A 151 -7.07 -8.52 3.12
C ALA A 151 -7.62 -9.07 1.79
N ARG A 152 -6.77 -9.22 0.75
CA ARG A 152 -7.22 -9.82 -0.53
C ARG A 152 -7.61 -11.28 -0.38
N LEU A 153 -6.96 -12.03 0.51
CA LEU A 153 -7.30 -13.43 0.75
C LEU A 153 -8.67 -13.55 1.41
N GLY A 154 -8.93 -12.74 2.45
CA GLY A 154 -10.23 -12.68 3.12
C GLY A 154 -11.35 -12.21 2.19
N LEU A 155 -11.08 -11.18 1.37
CA LEU A 155 -12.02 -10.70 0.36
C LEU A 155 -12.34 -11.76 -0.69
N SER A 156 -11.30 -12.40 -1.26
CA SER A 156 -11.45 -13.46 -2.26
C SER A 156 -12.25 -14.64 -1.69
N ALA A 157 -11.90 -15.11 -0.49
CA ALA A 157 -12.61 -16.21 0.17
C ALA A 157 -14.10 -15.86 0.39
N SER A 158 -14.41 -14.66 0.88
CA SER A 158 -15.78 -14.20 1.09
C SER A 158 -16.58 -14.17 -0.21
N ILE A 159 -15.97 -13.72 -1.31
CA ILE A 159 -16.60 -13.70 -2.64
C ILE A 159 -16.83 -15.12 -3.17
N TRP A 160 -15.88 -16.04 -3.02
CA TRP A 160 -16.04 -17.43 -3.46
C TRP A 160 -17.10 -18.18 -2.66
N VAL A 161 -17.19 -17.95 -1.36
CA VAL A 161 -18.28 -18.51 -0.54
C VAL A 161 -19.63 -17.95 -0.99
N ALA A 162 -19.73 -16.63 -1.22
CA ALA A 162 -20.95 -16.01 -1.75
C ALA A 162 -21.34 -16.60 -3.11
N THR A 163 -20.37 -16.76 -4.01
CA THR A 163 -20.55 -17.36 -5.34
C THR A 163 -21.13 -18.77 -5.23
N SER A 164 -20.53 -19.62 -4.40
CA SER A 164 -20.99 -20.99 -4.19
C SER A 164 -22.39 -21.04 -3.58
N LEU A 165 -22.69 -20.18 -2.60
CA LEU A 165 -24.02 -20.10 -2.00
C LEU A 165 -25.07 -19.65 -3.03
N SER A 166 -24.78 -18.64 -3.84
CA SER A 166 -25.68 -18.21 -4.92
C SER A 166 -25.91 -19.32 -5.94
N ALA A 167 -24.88 -20.09 -6.32
CA ALA A 167 -25.04 -21.23 -7.21
C ALA A 167 -25.88 -22.35 -6.57
N LEU A 168 -25.68 -22.66 -5.29
CA LEU A 168 -26.46 -23.67 -4.57
C LEU A 168 -27.94 -23.29 -4.45
N VAL A 169 -28.26 -22.00 -4.31
CA VAL A 169 -29.65 -21.52 -4.35
C VAL A 169 -30.31 -21.86 -5.69
N VAL A 170 -29.60 -21.66 -6.81
CA VAL A 170 -30.11 -22.02 -8.14
C VAL A 170 -30.36 -23.54 -8.24
N VAL A 171 -29.41 -24.35 -7.77
CA VAL A 171 -29.57 -25.81 -7.74
C VAL A 171 -30.79 -26.21 -6.92
N GLY A 172 -31.01 -25.60 -5.75
CA GLY A 172 -32.17 -25.88 -4.91
C GLY A 172 -33.52 -25.49 -5.52
N PHE A 173 -33.56 -24.52 -6.43
CA PHE A 173 -34.78 -24.20 -7.19
C PHE A 173 -35.00 -25.16 -8.37
N ILE A 174 -33.94 -25.70 -8.97
CA ILE A 174 -34.04 -26.66 -10.08
C ILE A 174 -34.34 -28.07 -9.57
N PHE A 175 -33.77 -28.45 -8.42
CA PHE A 175 -33.92 -29.76 -7.77
C PHE A 175 -34.39 -29.58 -6.31
N PRO A 176 -35.69 -29.31 -6.07
CA PRO A 176 -36.20 -29.00 -4.74
C PRO A 176 -36.06 -30.13 -3.72
N ASP A 177 -36.23 -31.38 -4.17
CA ASP A 177 -36.18 -32.56 -3.30
C ASP A 177 -34.75 -32.90 -2.83
N ASP A 178 -33.74 -32.52 -3.61
CA ASP A 178 -32.32 -32.75 -3.34
C ASP A 178 -31.60 -31.48 -2.85
N ALA A 179 -32.35 -30.44 -2.46
CA ALA A 179 -31.79 -29.15 -2.11
C ALA A 179 -30.85 -29.27 -0.89
N PRO A 180 -29.55 -28.92 -1.03
CA PRO A 180 -28.56 -29.13 0.02
C PRO A 180 -28.78 -28.20 1.24
N LEU A 181 -29.46 -27.08 1.04
CA LEU A 181 -29.89 -26.20 2.13
C LEU A 181 -31.22 -25.49 1.80
N PRO A 182 -32.10 -25.28 2.80
CA PRO A 182 -33.29 -24.46 2.62
C PRO A 182 -32.95 -23.02 2.21
N PRO A 183 -33.71 -22.39 1.27
CA PRO A 183 -33.42 -21.04 0.75
C PRO A 183 -33.23 -19.97 1.84
N ARG A 184 -34.04 -20.02 2.92
CA ARG A 184 -33.94 -19.08 4.05
C ARG A 184 -32.55 -19.06 4.71
N TYR A 185 -31.89 -20.22 4.82
CA TYR A 185 -30.55 -20.31 5.40
C TYR A 185 -29.50 -19.84 4.39
N ALA A 186 -29.68 -20.14 3.10
CA ALA A 186 -28.81 -19.64 2.04
C ALA A 186 -28.80 -18.11 2.00
N PHE A 187 -29.99 -17.48 2.06
CA PHE A 187 -30.12 -16.03 2.12
C PHE A 187 -29.46 -15.45 3.37
N PHE A 188 -29.64 -16.08 4.54
CA PHE A 188 -28.97 -15.63 5.76
C PHE A 188 -27.44 -15.68 5.64
N LEU A 189 -26.88 -16.77 5.10
CA LEU A 189 -25.44 -16.89 4.86
C LEU A 189 -24.94 -15.90 3.81
N LEU A 190 -25.73 -15.63 2.77
CA LEU A 190 -25.41 -14.61 1.77
C LEU A 190 -25.34 -13.21 2.41
N ILE A 191 -26.23 -12.86 3.35
CA ILE A 191 -26.15 -11.58 4.08
C ILE A 191 -24.80 -11.45 4.78
N ILE A 192 -24.37 -12.52 5.47
CA ILE A 192 -23.08 -12.57 6.16
C ILE A 192 -21.93 -12.40 5.15
N CYS A 193 -22.00 -13.07 3.99
CA CYS A 193 -20.96 -12.96 2.98
C CYS A 193 -20.88 -11.54 2.39
N HIS A 194 -22.01 -10.88 2.10
CA HIS A 194 -22.01 -9.49 1.62
C HIS A 194 -21.46 -8.52 2.64
N PHE A 195 -21.80 -8.72 3.92
CA PHE A 195 -21.22 -7.95 5.01
C PHE A 195 -19.70 -8.17 5.09
N ALA A 196 -19.24 -9.43 5.00
CA ALA A 196 -17.82 -9.76 4.97
C ALA A 196 -17.10 -9.16 3.77
N VAL A 197 -17.69 -9.18 2.58
CA VAL A 197 -17.17 -8.49 1.38
C VAL A 197 -17.02 -7.00 1.66
N ALA A 198 -18.05 -6.35 2.23
CA ALA A 198 -17.99 -4.94 2.55
C ALA A 198 -16.88 -4.62 3.56
N LEU A 199 -16.78 -5.42 4.62
CA LEU A 199 -15.74 -5.29 5.64
C LEU A 199 -14.34 -5.47 5.04
N PHE A 200 -14.09 -6.54 4.28
CA PHE A 200 -12.78 -6.80 3.70
C PHE A 200 -12.39 -5.78 2.62
N VAL A 201 -13.35 -5.17 1.91
CA VAL A 201 -13.05 -4.01 1.06
C VAL A 201 -12.51 -2.85 1.90
N LEU A 202 -13.12 -2.55 3.05
CA LEU A 202 -12.63 -1.49 3.94
C LEU A 202 -11.27 -1.83 4.54
N VAL A 203 -11.06 -3.07 5.00
CA VAL A 203 -9.77 -3.55 5.50
C VAL A 203 -8.70 -3.46 4.41
N LEU A 204 -9.01 -3.83 3.16
CA LEU A 204 -8.07 -3.70 2.05
C LEU A 204 -7.65 -2.25 1.80
N VAL A 205 -8.59 -1.30 1.87
CA VAL A 205 -8.29 0.13 1.72
C VAL A 205 -7.46 0.64 2.90
N GLN A 206 -7.72 0.15 4.11
CA GLN A 206 -6.95 0.47 5.30
C GLN A 206 -5.52 -0.05 5.22
N GLU A 207 -5.32 -1.35 4.94
CA GLU A 207 -3.99 -1.96 4.78
C GLU A 207 -3.15 -1.20 3.74
N ARG A 208 -3.75 -0.84 2.59
CA ARG A 208 -3.07 -0.01 1.58
C ARG A 208 -2.63 1.34 2.09
N THR A 209 -3.49 1.99 2.87
CA THR A 209 -3.20 3.30 3.45
C THR A 209 -2.07 3.18 4.47
N GLU A 210 -2.11 2.13 5.29
CA GLU A 210 -1.08 1.82 6.27
C GLU A 210 0.28 1.52 5.59
N GLU A 211 0.33 0.67 4.57
CA GLU A 211 1.56 0.41 3.81
C GLU A 211 2.12 1.70 3.21
N LYS A 212 1.26 2.57 2.68
CA LYS A 212 1.66 3.86 2.13
C LYS A 212 2.24 4.75 3.23
N LEU A 213 1.60 4.83 4.40
CA LEU A 213 2.08 5.61 5.53
C LEU A 213 3.40 5.07 6.07
N ILE A 214 3.54 3.74 6.19
CA ILE A 214 4.79 3.09 6.61
C ILE A 214 5.92 3.42 5.63
N ARG A 215 5.67 3.36 4.31
CA ARG A 215 6.66 3.76 3.30
C ARG A 215 7.03 5.24 3.43
N LEU A 216 6.05 6.13 3.53
CA LEU A 216 6.30 7.57 3.68
C LEU A 216 7.06 7.90 4.98
N ALA A 217 6.77 7.17 6.05
CA ALA A 217 7.40 7.37 7.35
C ALA A 217 8.83 6.82 7.42
N ASN A 218 9.16 5.80 6.61
CA ASN A 218 10.43 5.07 6.69
C ASN A 218 11.37 5.33 5.51
N THR A 219 10.90 5.89 4.40
CA THR A 219 11.67 6.04 3.17
C THR A 219 11.90 7.52 2.86
N ASP A 220 13.10 7.85 2.38
CA ASP A 220 13.40 9.15 1.81
C ASP A 220 12.78 9.25 0.41
N MET A 221 11.86 10.20 0.21
CA MET A 221 11.04 10.28 -1.01
C MET A 221 11.84 10.57 -2.29
N LEU A 222 13.00 11.22 -2.17
CA LEU A 222 13.85 11.55 -3.32
C LEU A 222 14.68 10.34 -3.77
N THR A 223 15.31 9.66 -2.81
CA THR A 223 16.31 8.62 -3.10
C THR A 223 15.72 7.21 -3.07
N GLY A 224 14.57 7.00 -2.41
CA GLY A 224 13.90 5.71 -2.27
C GLY A 224 14.56 4.76 -1.26
N ILE A 225 15.58 5.22 -0.54
CA ILE A 225 16.27 4.44 0.51
C ILE A 225 15.69 4.78 1.89
N PRO A 226 16.02 4.03 2.96
CA PRO A 226 15.58 4.39 4.30
C PRO A 226 15.96 5.81 4.71
N ASN A 227 15.05 6.50 5.38
CA ASN A 227 15.31 7.83 5.92
C ASN A 227 16.02 7.77 7.28
N ARG A 228 16.38 8.94 7.82
CA ARG A 228 17.04 9.09 9.12
C ARG A 228 16.33 8.33 10.23
N GLN A 229 15.00 8.48 10.32
CA GLN A 229 14.21 7.86 11.37
C GLN A 229 14.26 6.32 11.28
N HIS A 230 14.09 5.78 10.08
CA HIS A 230 14.16 4.33 9.87
C HIS A 230 15.55 3.78 10.15
N PHE A 231 16.59 4.45 9.66
CA PHE A 231 17.98 4.06 9.89
C PHE A 231 18.27 3.85 11.39
N PHE A 232 17.92 4.82 12.23
CA PHE A 232 18.14 4.71 13.68
C PHE A 232 17.23 3.67 14.34
N ASN A 233 15.97 3.59 13.92
CA ASN A 233 15.04 2.57 14.44
C ASN A 233 15.46 1.13 14.07
N SER A 234 16.21 0.96 12.98
CA SER A 234 16.75 -0.33 12.52
C SER A 234 18.06 -0.71 13.19
N LEU A 235 18.68 0.18 13.97
CA LEU A 235 19.88 -0.17 14.72
C LEU A 235 19.54 -1.19 15.82
N PRO A 236 20.47 -2.11 16.10
CA PRO A 236 20.26 -3.08 17.18
C PRO A 236 20.23 -2.39 18.54
N LYS A 237 19.35 -2.85 19.42
CA LYS A 237 19.23 -2.33 20.80
C LYS A 237 20.51 -2.50 21.62
N CYS A 238 21.27 -3.56 21.35
CA CYS A 238 22.54 -3.85 22.01
C CYS A 238 23.65 -3.77 20.97
N LEU A 239 24.51 -2.76 21.14
CA LEU A 239 25.67 -2.50 20.29
C LEU A 239 26.88 -3.19 20.91
N ALA A 240 27.71 -3.80 20.07
CA ALA A 240 28.79 -4.68 20.49
C ALA A 240 30.13 -4.24 19.90
N PRO A 241 31.27 -4.55 20.54
CA PRO A 241 32.58 -4.31 19.97
C PRO A 241 32.69 -4.88 18.54
N GLY A 242 33.22 -4.07 17.62
CA GLY A 242 33.29 -4.41 16.19
C GLY A 242 32.08 -3.97 15.37
N ASP A 243 30.95 -3.58 15.97
CA ASP A 243 29.94 -2.83 15.23
C ASP A 243 30.56 -1.51 14.73
N ALA A 244 30.25 -1.10 13.51
CA ALA A 244 30.85 0.08 12.89
C ALA A 244 29.79 1.01 12.32
N PHE A 245 30.03 2.31 12.46
CA PHE A 245 29.24 3.39 11.89
C PHE A 245 30.07 4.09 10.81
N VAL A 246 29.50 4.22 9.62
CA VAL A 246 30.13 4.89 8.47
C VAL A 246 29.25 6.08 8.09
N LEU A 247 29.74 7.29 8.31
CA LEU A 247 29.08 8.51 7.84
C LEU A 247 29.67 8.92 6.50
N ILE A 248 28.82 9.15 5.50
CA ILE A 248 29.21 9.47 4.12
C ILE A 248 28.54 10.78 3.72
N ASP A 249 29.26 11.64 3.03
CA ASP A 249 28.76 12.93 2.56
C ASP A 249 29.24 13.22 1.14
N ILE A 250 28.35 13.76 0.31
CA ILE A 250 28.67 14.13 -1.07
C ILE A 250 29.51 15.41 -1.08
N ASP A 251 30.72 15.30 -1.63
CA ASP A 251 31.65 16.40 -1.70
C ASP A 251 31.12 17.54 -2.58
N LEU A 252 31.12 18.75 -2.02
CA LEU A 252 30.79 19.98 -2.75
C LEU A 252 29.39 19.95 -3.41
N PHE A 253 28.44 19.22 -2.83
CA PHE A 253 27.09 19.07 -3.40
C PHE A 253 26.38 20.42 -3.61
N LYS A 254 26.58 21.39 -2.71
CA LYS A 254 26.10 22.76 -2.91
C LYS A 254 26.56 23.38 -4.23
N ARG A 255 27.81 23.17 -4.67
CA ARG A 255 28.30 23.67 -5.97
C ARG A 255 27.54 23.04 -7.14
N VAL A 256 27.13 21.78 -7.03
CA VAL A 256 26.31 21.13 -8.06
C VAL A 256 24.96 21.81 -8.16
N ASN A 257 24.30 22.07 -7.02
CA ASN A 257 23.03 22.80 -6.99
C ASN A 257 23.17 24.23 -7.54
N ASP A 258 24.21 24.94 -7.14
CA ASP A 258 24.44 26.32 -7.55
C ASP A 258 24.74 26.42 -9.06
N MET A 259 25.41 25.43 -9.66
CA MET A 259 25.77 25.44 -11.09
C MET A 259 24.69 24.87 -12.01
N TYR A 260 23.96 23.83 -11.58
CA TYR A 260 23.05 23.06 -12.44
C TYR A 260 21.59 23.05 -11.96
N GLY A 261 21.29 23.71 -10.85
CA GLY A 261 19.96 23.74 -10.24
C GLY A 261 19.65 22.49 -9.40
N HIS A 262 18.63 22.64 -8.53
CA HIS A 262 18.21 21.60 -7.60
C HIS A 262 17.77 20.31 -8.29
N ASP A 263 17.09 20.39 -9.44
CA ASP A 263 16.63 19.21 -10.19
C ASP A 263 17.81 18.30 -10.60
N LYS A 264 18.97 18.88 -10.93
CA LYS A 264 20.18 18.11 -11.26
C LYS A 264 20.89 17.61 -10.02
N GLY A 265 20.88 18.38 -8.94
CA GLY A 265 21.32 17.91 -7.62
C GLY A 265 20.54 16.68 -7.16
N ASP A 266 19.23 16.67 -7.35
CA ASP A 266 18.35 15.54 -7.06
C ASP A 266 18.76 14.30 -7.86
N VAL A 267 19.07 14.46 -9.15
CA VAL A 267 19.62 13.37 -9.98
C VAL A 267 20.95 12.84 -9.42
N VAL A 268 21.84 13.72 -8.94
CA VAL A 268 23.09 13.29 -8.29
C VAL A 268 22.80 12.49 -7.02
N LEU A 269 21.94 13.00 -6.13
CA LEU A 269 21.55 12.33 -4.88
C LEU A 269 20.98 10.94 -5.13
N THR A 270 20.04 10.80 -6.07
CA THR A 270 19.42 9.52 -6.40
C THR A 270 20.45 8.54 -6.97
N ASN A 271 21.39 8.99 -7.80
CA ASN A 271 22.44 8.11 -8.35
C ASN A 271 23.45 7.69 -7.28
N VAL A 272 23.90 8.61 -6.42
CA VAL A 272 24.80 8.29 -5.30
C VAL A 272 24.13 7.30 -4.35
N ALA A 273 22.89 7.56 -3.93
CA ALA A 273 22.14 6.66 -3.05
C ALA A 273 22.02 5.24 -3.65
N ARG A 274 21.70 5.14 -4.95
CA ARG A 274 21.61 3.86 -5.66
C ARG A 274 22.97 3.15 -5.73
N THR A 275 24.05 3.88 -5.98
CA THR A 275 25.40 3.31 -6.03
C THR A 275 25.84 2.79 -4.67
N ILE A 276 25.61 3.56 -3.60
CA ILE A 276 25.90 3.10 -2.24
C ILE A 276 25.08 1.85 -1.91
N ALA A 277 23.77 1.85 -2.20
CA ALA A 277 22.88 0.71 -1.95
C ALA A 277 23.33 -0.58 -2.65
N ARG A 278 23.86 -0.49 -3.88
CA ARG A 278 24.38 -1.65 -4.64
C ARG A 278 25.70 -2.18 -4.10
N SER A 279 26.52 -1.31 -3.52
CA SER A 279 27.83 -1.65 -2.96
C SER A 279 27.74 -2.13 -1.50
N ALA A 280 26.65 -1.79 -0.82
CA ALA A 280 26.36 -2.13 0.56
C ALA A 280 25.92 -3.60 0.71
N PRO A 281 26.43 -4.35 1.70
CA PRO A 281 25.96 -5.70 1.99
C PRO A 281 24.49 -5.72 2.40
N SER A 282 23.74 -6.77 2.05
CA SER A 282 22.33 -6.92 2.44
C SER A 282 22.09 -7.01 3.96
N SER A 283 23.14 -7.31 4.73
CA SER A 283 23.11 -7.40 6.20
C SER A 283 23.38 -6.06 6.91
N CYS A 284 23.76 -5.01 6.19
CA CYS A 284 23.97 -3.69 6.78
C CYS A 284 22.66 -2.90 6.87
N VAL A 285 22.61 -1.97 7.82
CA VAL A 285 21.57 -0.93 7.81
C VAL A 285 22.11 0.25 7.02
N PHE A 286 21.36 0.75 6.05
CA PHE A 286 21.74 1.87 5.20
C PHE A 286 20.60 2.89 5.13
N GLY A 287 20.91 4.18 5.21
CA GLY A 287 19.91 5.23 5.07
C GLY A 287 20.49 6.62 4.82
N ARG A 288 19.62 7.56 4.46
CA ARG A 288 19.92 8.99 4.28
C ARG A 288 19.64 9.73 5.58
N LEU A 289 20.68 10.36 6.15
CA LEU A 289 20.57 11.06 7.44
C LEU A 289 20.20 12.53 7.32
N GLY A 290 20.46 13.13 6.15
CA GLY A 290 20.31 14.57 5.91
C GLY A 290 20.33 14.92 4.41
N GLY A 291 20.57 16.20 4.11
CA GLY A 291 20.54 16.73 2.74
C GLY A 291 21.47 15.96 1.78
N GLU A 292 22.76 15.89 2.09
CA GLU A 292 23.77 15.19 1.28
C GLU A 292 24.46 14.04 2.03
N GLU A 293 23.92 13.68 3.20
CA GLU A 293 24.50 12.76 4.15
C GLU A 293 23.81 11.38 4.13
N PHE A 294 24.64 10.35 4.08
CA PHE A 294 24.25 8.94 4.11
C PHE A 294 24.99 8.23 5.24
N SER A 295 24.44 7.13 5.73
CA SER A 295 25.13 6.31 6.73
C SER A 295 24.92 4.83 6.54
N LEU A 296 25.94 4.06 6.89
CA LEU A 296 25.89 2.61 7.04
C LEU A 296 26.20 2.21 8.47
N PHE A 297 25.46 1.22 8.96
CA PHE A 297 25.77 0.50 10.17
C PHE A 297 26.08 -0.97 9.85
N LEU A 298 27.22 -1.44 10.34
CA LEU A 298 27.78 -2.75 10.05
C LEU A 298 27.98 -3.53 11.35
N ARG A 299 27.66 -4.82 11.35
CA ARG A 299 27.86 -5.66 12.54
C ARG A 299 29.16 -6.45 12.51
N GLY A 300 29.82 -6.55 13.66
CA GLY A 300 30.95 -7.47 13.90
C GLY A 300 32.08 -7.33 12.89
N GLN A 301 32.45 -6.11 12.55
CA GLN A 301 33.53 -5.78 11.63
C GLN A 301 34.86 -5.57 12.35
N THR A 302 35.96 -5.77 11.62
CA THR A 302 37.26 -5.23 12.01
C THR A 302 37.38 -3.80 11.49
N GLN A 303 38.32 -3.02 12.04
CA GLN A 303 38.60 -1.68 11.55
C GLN A 303 38.98 -1.69 10.06
N SER A 304 39.78 -2.68 9.65
CA SER A 304 40.19 -2.86 8.26
C SER A 304 39.03 -3.23 7.33
N SER A 305 38.10 -4.09 7.76
CA SER A 305 36.98 -4.51 6.90
C SER A 305 35.95 -3.40 6.73
N ALA A 306 35.64 -2.65 7.80
CA ALA A 306 34.76 -1.49 7.74
C ALA A 306 35.34 -0.39 6.82
N PHE A 307 36.64 -0.12 6.95
CA PHE A 307 37.34 0.84 6.08
C PHE A 307 37.34 0.40 4.62
N ALA A 308 37.69 -0.86 4.34
CA ALA A 308 37.71 -1.39 2.98
C ALA A 308 36.34 -1.32 2.30
N LEU A 309 35.25 -1.56 3.04
CA LEU A 309 33.90 -1.38 2.51
C LEU A 309 33.60 0.09 2.17
N ALA A 310 33.94 1.01 3.06
CA ALA A 310 33.76 2.44 2.82
C ALA A 310 34.57 2.92 1.60
N GLU A 311 35.82 2.46 1.44
CA GLU A 311 36.65 2.78 0.27
C GLU A 311 36.03 2.21 -1.02
N ARG A 312 35.55 0.97 -1.00
CA ARG A 312 34.85 0.38 -2.15
C ARG A 312 33.61 1.19 -2.55
N ILE A 313 32.83 1.66 -1.57
CA ILE A 313 31.68 2.52 -1.81
C ILE A 313 32.12 3.85 -2.43
N ARG A 314 33.17 4.47 -1.90
CA ARG A 314 33.73 5.72 -2.42
C ARG A 314 34.18 5.57 -3.87
N GLU A 315 34.94 4.53 -4.19
CA GLU A 315 35.39 4.24 -5.55
C GLU A 315 34.22 4.02 -6.51
N ALA A 316 33.20 3.27 -6.08
CA ALA A 316 32.00 3.04 -6.88
C ALA A 316 31.25 4.35 -7.17
N VAL A 317 31.16 5.25 -6.19
CA VAL A 317 30.55 6.58 -6.39
C VAL A 317 31.40 7.44 -7.32
N ASN A 318 32.72 7.45 -7.14
CA ASN A 318 33.65 8.22 -7.98
C ASN A 318 33.64 7.76 -9.45
N ALA A 319 33.25 6.51 -9.71
CA ALA A 319 33.07 5.97 -11.06
C ALA A 319 31.72 6.37 -11.71
N VAL A 320 30.80 6.96 -10.96
CA VAL A 320 29.55 7.48 -11.52
C VAL A 320 29.88 8.68 -12.40
N SER A 321 29.40 8.64 -13.64
CA SER A 321 29.50 9.75 -14.58
C SER A 321 28.12 10.15 -15.08
N LEU A 322 27.77 11.41 -14.86
CA LEU A 322 26.52 12.02 -15.29
C LEU A 322 26.83 13.08 -16.34
N VAL A 323 25.87 13.35 -17.23
CA VAL A 323 25.99 14.41 -18.24
C VAL A 323 24.85 15.40 -18.04
N PHE A 324 25.20 16.64 -17.69
CA PHE A 324 24.25 17.75 -17.57
C PHE A 324 24.62 18.82 -18.57
N GLU A 325 23.70 19.15 -19.48
CA GLU A 325 23.89 20.24 -20.45
C GLU A 325 25.20 20.11 -21.27
N GLY A 326 25.59 18.87 -21.58
CA GLY A 326 26.83 18.57 -22.32
C GLY A 326 28.09 18.50 -21.46
N ASN A 327 28.04 18.85 -20.17
CA ASN A 327 29.16 18.76 -19.24
C ASN A 327 29.14 17.45 -18.45
N GLN A 328 30.31 16.83 -18.32
CA GLN A 328 30.48 15.64 -17.48
C GLN A 328 30.56 16.04 -16.00
N VAL A 329 29.72 15.42 -15.18
CA VAL A 329 29.67 15.61 -13.72
C VAL A 329 29.92 14.27 -13.03
N SER A 330 31.01 14.21 -12.27
CA SER A 330 31.39 13.02 -11.50
C SER A 330 31.35 13.36 -10.01
N PRO A 331 30.33 12.90 -9.25
CA PRO A 331 30.28 13.14 -7.83
C PRO A 331 31.37 12.34 -7.10
N SER A 332 31.95 12.92 -6.06
CA SER A 332 32.77 12.20 -5.09
C SER A 332 32.13 12.26 -3.71
N VAL A 333 32.56 11.35 -2.83
CA VAL A 333 32.11 11.31 -1.44
C VAL A 333 33.30 11.26 -0.51
N SER A 334 33.16 11.90 0.65
CA SER A 334 34.04 11.70 1.79
C SER A 334 33.32 10.83 2.83
N ALA A 335 34.06 9.99 3.54
CA ALA A 335 33.49 9.15 4.59
C ALA A 335 34.33 9.13 5.87
N GLY A 336 33.63 9.09 7.01
CA GLY A 336 34.21 8.86 8.32
C GLY A 336 33.75 7.54 8.90
N VAL A 337 34.69 6.71 9.36
CA VAL A 337 34.40 5.38 9.92
C VAL A 337 34.76 5.35 11.40
N ALA A 338 33.82 4.96 12.26
CA ALA A 338 34.06 4.75 13.68
C ALA A 338 33.56 3.38 14.12
N LEU A 339 34.36 2.69 14.95
CA LEU A 339 33.97 1.41 15.54
C LEU A 339 33.42 1.63 16.94
N TRP A 340 32.52 0.74 17.31
CA TRP A 340 32.03 0.61 18.66
C TRP A 340 33.10 -0.01 19.56
N GLU A 341 33.28 0.61 20.72
CA GLU A 341 34.14 0.13 21.80
C GLU A 341 33.30 0.01 23.07
N ALA A 342 33.73 -0.84 24.00
CA ALA A 342 33.01 -1.02 25.26
C ALA A 342 32.90 0.31 26.01
N GLY A 343 31.70 0.62 26.52
CA GLY A 343 31.42 1.84 27.28
C GLY A 343 31.01 3.07 26.48
N LEU A 344 30.98 3.00 25.13
CA LEU A 344 30.47 4.09 24.31
C LEU A 344 28.96 4.04 24.15
N THR A 345 28.35 5.21 23.98
CA THR A 345 26.96 5.35 23.54
C THR A 345 26.87 5.52 22.02
N GLU A 346 25.65 5.43 21.49
CA GLU A 346 25.39 5.59 20.06
C GLU A 346 25.81 6.98 19.56
N GLN A 347 25.55 7.99 20.39
CA GLN A 347 25.92 9.37 20.11
C GLN A 347 27.44 9.56 20.09
N ASP A 348 28.18 8.83 20.92
CA ASP A 348 29.65 8.93 20.95
C ASP A 348 30.26 8.38 19.66
N VAL A 349 29.78 7.22 19.18
CA VAL A 349 30.26 6.63 17.93
C VAL A 349 29.89 7.49 16.73
N GLN A 350 28.69 8.08 16.72
CA GLN A 350 28.29 9.05 15.69
C GLN A 350 29.22 10.27 15.67
N LYS A 351 29.52 10.88 16.83
CA LYS A 351 30.45 12.01 16.92
C LYS A 351 31.85 11.65 16.43
N ARG A 352 32.32 10.43 16.73
CA ARG A 352 33.61 9.93 16.24
C ARG A 352 33.62 9.77 14.71
N ALA A 353 32.54 9.25 14.12
CA ALA A 353 32.41 9.15 12.67
C ALA A 353 32.36 10.54 12.00
N ASP A 354 31.65 11.48 12.62
CA ASP A 354 31.60 12.88 12.16
C ASP A 354 32.98 13.57 12.20
N GLN A 355 33.73 13.39 13.28
CA GLN A 355 35.11 13.88 13.37
C GLN A 355 36.01 13.29 12.28
N ALA A 356 35.90 11.98 12.01
CA ALA A 356 36.65 11.34 10.93
C ALA A 356 36.22 11.89 9.56
N LEU A 357 34.93 12.10 9.32
CA LEU A 357 34.43 12.71 8.09
C LEU A 357 34.94 14.15 7.90
N TYR A 358 34.96 14.93 8.98
CA TYR A 358 35.52 16.28 8.97
C TYR A 358 37.00 16.27 8.57
N ILE A 359 37.78 15.34 9.12
CA ILE A 359 39.18 15.14 8.73
C ILE A 359 39.29 14.76 7.25
N ALA A 360 38.41 13.88 6.74
CA ALA A 360 38.37 13.49 5.33
C ALA A 360 38.15 14.71 4.41
N LYS A 361 37.18 15.57 4.77
CA LYS A 361 36.88 16.80 4.02
C LYS A 361 38.05 17.79 4.04
N ASN A 362 38.77 17.90 5.15
CA ASN A 362 39.92 18.82 5.28
C ASN A 362 41.20 18.30 4.64
N LYS A 363 41.40 16.99 4.57
CA LYS A 363 42.55 16.37 3.88
C LYS A 363 42.37 16.24 2.36
N GLY A 364 41.44 16.99 1.78
CA GLY A 364 41.28 17.10 0.32
C GLY A 364 40.07 16.39 -0.26
N ARG A 365 39.13 15.88 0.56
CA ARG A 365 37.90 15.20 0.11
C ARG A 365 38.17 13.92 -0.68
N ASN A 366 37.11 13.30 -1.22
CA ASN A 366 37.17 12.04 -1.98
C ASN A 366 38.04 10.98 -1.29
N ARG A 367 37.79 10.75 0.00
CA ARG A 367 38.55 9.81 0.82
C ARG A 367 37.76 9.28 1.99
N VAL A 368 38.22 8.16 2.54
CA VAL A 368 37.74 7.62 3.80
C VAL A 368 38.77 7.90 4.89
N GLU A 369 38.33 8.29 6.08
CA GLU A 369 39.18 8.36 7.27
C GLU A 369 38.59 7.48 8.37
N LEU A 370 39.47 6.79 9.09
CA LEU A 370 39.12 6.06 10.30
C LEU A 370 39.27 6.99 11.50
N PHE A 371 38.31 6.95 12.41
CA PHE A 371 38.49 7.55 13.71
C PHE A 371 39.65 6.86 14.44
N SER A 372 40.62 7.65 14.89
CA SER A 372 41.74 7.21 15.72
C SER A 372 41.84 8.11 16.94
N SER A 373 41.80 7.52 18.13
CA SER A 373 41.94 8.23 19.40
C SER A 373 43.34 8.82 19.62
N VAL A 374 44.35 8.38 18.85
CA VAL A 374 45.77 8.71 19.04
C VAL A 374 46.15 10.10 18.50
N GLY A 375 45.26 10.77 17.76
CA GLY A 375 45.54 12.07 17.11
C GLY A 375 44.89 13.31 17.74
N LEU A 376 44.05 13.17 18.77
CA LEU A 376 43.27 14.29 19.33
C LEU A 376 43.97 15.09 20.43
N THR A 377 45.15 14.67 20.88
CA THR A 377 46.00 15.45 21.77
C THR A 377 46.93 16.34 20.96
N SER A 378 46.46 17.51 20.49
CA SER A 378 47.23 18.77 20.47
C SER A 378 46.63 19.98 19.72
N SER A 379 45.51 19.90 19.00
CA SER A 379 45.08 21.11 18.24
C SER A 379 43.59 21.47 18.13
N VAL A 380 42.64 20.78 18.77
CA VAL A 380 41.19 21.10 18.56
C VAL A 380 40.38 21.32 19.85
N LEU A 381 41.04 21.57 20.99
CA LEU A 381 40.34 21.97 22.23
C LEU A 381 40.90 23.29 22.77
N ALA A 382 40.61 24.39 22.07
CA ALA A 382 40.60 25.71 22.67
C ALA A 382 39.36 26.45 22.14
N PRO A 383 38.39 26.82 23.00
CA PRO A 383 37.41 27.82 22.62
C PRO A 383 38.14 29.17 22.46
N GLU A 384 37.93 29.85 21.33
CA GLU A 384 38.34 31.24 21.16
C GLU A 384 37.80 32.09 22.33
N PRO A 385 38.63 32.91 23.00
CA PRO A 385 38.12 33.85 23.98
C PRO A 385 37.34 34.96 23.25
N LEU A 386 36.12 35.21 23.73
CA LEU A 386 35.29 36.34 23.31
C LEU A 386 36.08 37.66 23.43
N PRO A 387 36.02 38.56 22.43
CA PRO A 387 36.71 39.84 22.51
C PRO A 387 36.13 40.68 23.66
N ALA A 388 37.04 41.18 24.50
CA ALA A 388 36.72 42.10 25.58
C ALA A 388 36.04 43.36 25.03
N ARG A 389 34.84 43.66 25.54
CA ARG A 389 34.21 44.97 25.34
C ARG A 389 35.09 46.03 26.03
N ALA A 390 35.68 46.91 25.25
CA ALA A 390 36.29 48.13 25.73
C ALA A 390 35.25 49.26 25.73
N GLY A 391 35.19 50.00 26.84
CA GLY A 391 34.73 51.39 26.94
C GLY A 391 33.24 51.64 26.73
#